data_AF-A0A2D4J4G8-F1
#
_entry.id   AF-A0A2D4J4G8-F1
#
_cell.length_a   1.000
_cell.length_b   1.000
_cell.length_c   1.000
_cell.angle_alpha   90.00
_cell.angle_beta   90.00
_cell.angle_gamma   90.00
#
_symmetry.space_group_name_H-M   'P 1'
#
loop_
_entity.id
_entity.type
_entity.pdbx_description
1 polymer ?
#
loop_
_entity_poly.entity_id
_entity_poly.type
_entity_poly.pdbx_seq_one_letter_code
_entity_poly.pdbx_strand_id
1 'polypeptide(L)'
;LLTGIGRYNEMTYIFDLLHEKHYFEVLMRKKLDPNGTLKTALLDYIKRCRPGDSEKHNMIALCFSMCREIGENHEAAANVQLKLIESQPWEESLQDLPSLKKLLTKALTLFLDAAESYSKDACMCQSLRCKRLTRLITLQLHFLTTPHKTKLINLDRKRLLPCILALPRFYQAAVVAEAYDFTPDWSEVLYQQVVLKGDFNYLQEHKQH
;
A
#
# COMPACT_ATOMS: atom_id res chain seq x y z
N LEU A 1 -22.80 -28.52 -16.57
CA LEU A 1 -23.88 -27.67 -17.12
C LEU A 1 -23.53 -26.18 -17.05
N LEU A 2 -23.24 -25.60 -15.88
CA LEU A 2 -22.87 -24.17 -15.75
C LEU A 2 -21.63 -23.74 -16.54
N THR A 3 -20.62 -24.60 -16.63
CA THR A 3 -19.30 -24.28 -17.18
C THR A 3 -19.22 -24.30 -18.70
N GLY A 4 -20.25 -24.80 -19.39
CA GLY A 4 -20.27 -24.93 -20.85
C GLY A 4 -21.11 -23.87 -21.58
N ILE A 5 -21.95 -23.11 -20.86
CA ILE A 5 -22.93 -22.20 -21.47
C ILE A 5 -22.44 -20.74 -21.48
N GLY A 6 -21.58 -20.34 -20.53
CA GLY A 6 -20.94 -19.02 -20.49
C GLY A 6 -21.87 -17.82 -20.18
N ARG A 7 -23.19 -18.03 -20.04
CA ARG A 7 -24.19 -17.00 -19.78
C ARG A 7 -24.51 -16.84 -18.30
N TYR A 8 -23.48 -16.58 -17.50
CA TYR A 8 -23.60 -16.54 -16.04
C TYR A 8 -24.55 -15.45 -15.52
N ASN A 9 -24.69 -14.34 -16.24
CA ASN A 9 -25.61 -13.25 -15.89
C ASN A 9 -27.10 -13.62 -16.03
N GLU A 10 -27.42 -14.59 -16.88
CA GLU A 10 -28.80 -15.10 -17.06
C GLU A 10 -29.13 -16.21 -16.04
N MET A 11 -28.13 -16.69 -15.29
CA MET A 11 -28.22 -17.86 -14.40
C MET A 11 -27.98 -17.51 -12.93
N THR A 12 -28.33 -16.30 -12.50
CA THR A 12 -28.17 -15.84 -11.10
C THR A 12 -28.89 -16.75 -10.10
N TYR A 13 -30.04 -17.36 -10.48
CA TYR A 13 -30.76 -18.33 -9.66
C TYR A 13 -29.91 -19.55 -9.25
N ILE A 14 -28.91 -19.91 -10.06
CA ILE A 14 -28.00 -21.01 -9.72
C ILE A 14 -27.02 -20.57 -8.63
N PHE A 15 -26.61 -19.31 -8.62
CA PHE A 15 -25.79 -18.75 -7.55
C PHE A 15 -26.57 -18.71 -6.23
N ASP A 16 -27.85 -18.35 -6.26
CA ASP A 16 -28.73 -18.43 -5.10
C ASP A 16 -28.80 -19.87 -4.55
N LEU A 17 -29.06 -20.86 -5.42
CA LEU A 17 -29.19 -22.25 -5.03
C LEU A 17 -27.88 -22.84 -4.46
N LEU A 18 -26.74 -22.53 -5.07
CA LEU A 18 -25.43 -22.96 -4.58
C LEU A 18 -25.09 -22.30 -3.24
N HIS A 19 -25.52 -21.07 -3.04
CA HIS A 19 -25.34 -20.36 -1.78
C HIS A 19 -26.21 -20.97 -0.67
N GLU A 20 -27.49 -21.23 -0.93
CA GLU A 20 -28.40 -21.89 0.03
C GLU A 20 -27.92 -23.27 0.47
N LYS A 21 -27.25 -23.99 -0.45
CA LYS A 21 -26.73 -25.34 -0.18
C LYS A 21 -25.28 -25.37 0.31
N HIS A 22 -24.69 -24.21 0.63
CA HIS A 22 -23.29 -24.09 1.08
C HIS A 22 -22.25 -24.66 0.11
N TYR A 23 -22.56 -24.72 -1.19
CA TYR A 23 -21.65 -25.20 -2.25
C TYR A 23 -21.08 -24.07 -3.12
N PHE A 24 -21.22 -22.81 -2.68
CA PHE A 24 -20.78 -21.64 -3.44
C PHE A 24 -19.28 -21.70 -3.81
N GLU A 25 -18.45 -22.26 -2.93
CA GLU A 25 -16.99 -22.43 -3.12
C GLU A 25 -16.63 -23.30 -4.35
N VAL A 26 -17.55 -24.17 -4.80
CA VAL A 26 -17.32 -25.05 -5.95
C VAL A 26 -17.12 -24.24 -7.24
N LEU A 27 -17.72 -23.05 -7.34
CA LEU A 27 -17.56 -22.14 -8.47
C LEU A 27 -16.17 -21.49 -8.53
N MET A 28 -15.39 -21.63 -7.47
CA MET A 28 -14.13 -20.94 -7.27
C MET A 28 -12.90 -21.83 -7.55
N ARG A 29 -13.11 -23.00 -8.16
CA ARG A 29 -12.03 -23.90 -8.56
C ARG A 29 -11.27 -23.34 -9.77
N LYS A 30 -9.95 -23.34 -9.68
CA LYS A 30 -9.02 -22.96 -10.76
C LYS A 30 -9.37 -23.78 -12.01
N LYS A 31 -9.61 -23.10 -13.14
CA LYS A 31 -10.04 -23.61 -14.49
C LYS A 31 -11.52 -23.40 -14.89
N LEU A 32 -12.34 -22.74 -14.07
CA LEU A 32 -13.76 -22.51 -14.43
C LEU A 32 -14.02 -21.24 -15.25
N ASP A 33 -13.02 -20.38 -15.46
CA ASP A 33 -13.21 -19.09 -16.12
C ASP A 33 -12.06 -18.70 -17.07
N PRO A 34 -11.92 -19.38 -18.21
CA PRO A 34 -10.89 -19.05 -19.19
C PRO A 34 -11.09 -17.65 -19.81
N ASN A 35 -12.31 -17.10 -19.79
CA ASN A 35 -12.67 -15.86 -20.48
C ASN A 35 -13.03 -14.68 -19.55
N GLY A 36 -12.95 -14.85 -18.22
CA GLY A 36 -13.28 -13.80 -17.24
C GLY A 36 -14.77 -13.54 -17.00
N THR A 37 -15.65 -14.27 -17.70
CA THR A 37 -17.12 -14.10 -17.66
C THR A 37 -17.76 -14.58 -16.36
N LEU A 38 -17.22 -15.62 -15.75
CA LEU A 38 -17.72 -16.14 -14.46
C LEU A 38 -17.32 -15.20 -13.33
N LYS A 39 -16.08 -14.69 -13.34
CA LYS A 39 -15.58 -13.67 -12.41
C LYS A 39 -16.51 -12.46 -12.38
N THR A 40 -16.83 -11.89 -13.55
CA THR A 40 -17.69 -10.70 -13.63
C THR A 40 -19.09 -10.96 -13.09
N ALA A 41 -19.68 -12.12 -13.41
CA ALA A 41 -21.02 -12.46 -12.96
C ALA A 41 -21.09 -12.72 -11.45
N LEU A 42 -20.07 -13.34 -10.87
CA LEU A 42 -19.99 -13.58 -9.43
C LEU A 42 -19.82 -12.28 -8.64
N LEU A 43 -18.97 -11.37 -9.11
CA LEU A 43 -18.79 -10.05 -8.49
C LEU A 43 -20.08 -9.22 -8.54
N ASP A 44 -20.74 -9.19 -9.69
CA ASP A 44 -22.01 -8.48 -9.87
C ASP A 44 -23.11 -9.07 -8.99
N TYR A 45 -23.18 -10.40 -8.88
CA TYR A 45 -24.11 -11.10 -7.99
C TYR A 45 -23.86 -10.77 -6.51
N ILE A 46 -22.63 -10.85 -6.00
CA ILE A 46 -22.35 -10.49 -4.59
C ILE A 46 -22.68 -9.02 -4.34
N LYS A 47 -22.30 -8.12 -5.25
CA LYS A 47 -22.57 -6.69 -5.10
C LYS A 47 -24.07 -6.37 -5.05
N ARG A 48 -24.89 -7.03 -5.87
CA ARG A 48 -26.34 -6.79 -5.93
C ARG A 48 -27.10 -7.49 -4.83
N CYS A 49 -26.79 -8.75 -4.58
CA CYS A 49 -27.63 -9.63 -3.74
C CYS A 49 -27.09 -9.79 -2.31
N ARG A 50 -25.79 -9.53 -2.08
CA ARG A 50 -25.08 -9.77 -0.82
C ARG A 50 -23.99 -8.71 -0.52
N PRO A 51 -24.30 -7.40 -0.52
CA PRO A 51 -23.29 -6.34 -0.40
C PRO A 51 -22.50 -6.33 0.92
N GLY A 52 -22.97 -7.03 1.96
CA GLY A 52 -22.28 -7.15 3.26
C GLY A 52 -21.42 -8.40 3.43
N ASP A 53 -21.36 -9.30 2.45
CA ASP A 53 -20.61 -10.56 2.54
C ASP A 53 -19.15 -10.38 2.10
N SER A 54 -18.36 -9.72 2.97
CA SER A 54 -16.94 -9.45 2.71
C SER A 54 -16.10 -10.73 2.60
N GLU A 55 -16.52 -11.81 3.27
CA GLU A 55 -15.84 -13.10 3.24
C GLU A 55 -15.91 -13.72 1.84
N LYS A 56 -17.11 -13.82 1.25
CA LYS A 56 -17.25 -14.37 -0.11
C LYS A 56 -16.68 -13.44 -1.18
N HIS A 57 -16.71 -12.12 -0.97
CA HIS A 57 -16.03 -11.18 -1.85
C HIS A 57 -14.52 -11.43 -1.89
N ASN A 58 -13.88 -11.58 -0.72
CA ASN A 58 -12.46 -11.92 -0.63
C ASN A 58 -12.14 -13.29 -1.25
N MET A 59 -13.04 -14.27 -1.09
CA MET A 59 -12.88 -15.60 -1.67
C MET A 59 -12.91 -15.57 -3.21
N ILE A 60 -13.83 -14.79 -3.82
CA ILE A 60 -13.84 -14.56 -5.28
C ILE A 60 -12.52 -13.90 -5.71
N ALA A 61 -12.09 -12.86 -4.99
CA ALA A 61 -10.85 -12.16 -5.29
C ALA A 61 -9.64 -13.09 -5.31
N LEU A 62 -9.52 -13.97 -4.32
CA LEU A 62 -8.47 -14.97 -4.24
C LEU A 62 -8.56 -16.00 -5.38
N CYS A 63 -9.76 -16.50 -5.67
CA CYS A 63 -9.93 -17.58 -6.64
C CYS A 63 -9.74 -17.17 -8.10
N PHE A 64 -10.03 -15.92 -8.44
CA PHE A 64 -9.72 -15.37 -9.77
C PHE A 64 -8.35 -14.69 -9.86
N SER A 65 -7.48 -14.89 -8.85
CA SER A 65 -6.15 -14.27 -8.80
C SER A 65 -6.25 -12.75 -9.02
N MET A 66 -7.20 -12.10 -8.35
CA MET A 66 -7.44 -10.65 -8.39
C MET A 66 -6.37 -9.97 -7.53
N CYS A 67 -5.11 -10.19 -7.90
CA CYS A 67 -3.93 -9.74 -7.19
C CYS A 67 -3.93 -8.21 -7.05
N ARG A 68 -4.47 -7.48 -8.02
CA ARG A 68 -4.76 -6.06 -7.88
C ARG A 68 -5.70 -5.73 -6.71
N GLU A 69 -6.84 -6.39 -6.58
CA GLU A 69 -7.81 -6.08 -5.51
C GLU A 69 -7.28 -6.45 -4.13
N ILE A 70 -6.56 -7.57 -4.04
CA ILE A 70 -5.83 -7.94 -2.83
C ILE A 70 -4.84 -6.83 -2.46
N GLY A 71 -4.09 -6.32 -3.45
CA GLY A 71 -3.20 -5.18 -3.29
C GLY A 71 -3.92 -3.92 -2.80
N GLU A 72 -5.05 -3.57 -3.42
CA GLU A 72 -5.88 -2.41 -3.06
C GLU A 72 -6.40 -2.51 -1.62
N ASN A 73 -6.84 -3.70 -1.20
CA ASN A 73 -7.30 -3.95 0.17
C ASN A 73 -6.17 -3.79 1.20
N HIS A 74 -4.99 -4.35 0.93
CA HIS A 74 -3.82 -4.17 1.81
C HIS A 74 -3.37 -2.71 1.87
N GLU A 75 -3.31 -2.02 0.72
CA GLU A 75 -2.96 -0.60 0.64
C GLU A 75 -3.96 0.26 1.42
N ALA A 76 -5.26 0.01 1.28
CA ALA A 76 -6.30 0.71 2.03
C ALA A 76 -6.15 0.48 3.54
N ALA A 77 -5.91 -0.76 3.97
CA ALA A 77 -5.69 -1.09 5.38
C ALA A 77 -4.43 -0.42 5.94
N ALA A 78 -3.35 -0.34 5.17
CA ALA A 78 -2.11 0.35 5.55
C ALA A 78 -2.35 1.85 5.73
N ASN A 79 -3.08 2.48 4.79
CA ASN A 79 -3.46 3.88 4.87
C ASN A 79 -4.33 4.18 6.10
N VAL A 80 -5.20 3.26 6.52
CA VAL A 80 -5.94 3.41 7.78
C VAL A 80 -4.98 3.47 8.98
N GLN A 81 -3.93 2.64 9.03
CA GLN A 81 -2.94 2.72 10.10
C GLN A 81 -2.21 4.07 10.11
N LEU A 82 -1.84 4.59 8.94
CA LEU A 82 -1.21 5.92 8.84
C LEU A 82 -2.16 7.03 9.28
N LYS A 83 -3.45 6.96 8.94
CA LYS A 83 -4.47 7.92 9.40
C LYS A 83 -4.70 7.90 10.91
N LEU A 84 -4.61 6.73 11.55
CA LEU A 84 -4.66 6.63 13.02
C LEU A 84 -3.46 7.31 13.68
N ILE A 85 -2.29 7.33 13.03
CA ILE A 85 -1.14 8.11 13.52
C ILE A 85 -1.36 9.60 13.28
N GLU A 86 -2.00 9.98 12.16
CA GLU A 86 -2.31 11.37 11.82
C GLU A 86 -3.41 11.99 12.70
N SER A 87 -4.30 11.18 13.28
CA SER A 87 -5.46 11.68 14.04
C SER A 87 -5.10 12.38 15.35
N GLN A 88 -3.84 12.31 15.78
CA GLN A 88 -3.33 12.99 16.96
C GLN A 88 -2.00 13.70 16.66
N PRO A 89 -1.63 14.73 17.44
CA PRO A 89 -0.33 15.39 17.32
C PRO A 89 0.85 14.40 17.35
N TRP A 90 1.93 14.75 16.66
CA TRP A 90 3.12 13.91 16.64
C TRP A 90 3.72 13.76 18.03
N GLU A 91 3.73 14.85 18.79
CA GLU A 91 4.23 14.91 20.16
C GLU A 91 3.47 13.97 21.11
N GLU A 92 2.16 13.82 20.93
CA GLU A 92 1.33 12.86 21.67
C GLU A 92 1.63 11.42 21.23
N SER A 93 1.81 11.18 19.93
CA SER A 93 2.21 9.87 19.41
C SER A 93 3.56 9.40 19.96
N LEU A 94 4.46 10.34 20.30
CA LEU A 94 5.76 10.02 20.90
C LEU A 94 5.68 9.64 22.39
N GLN A 95 4.56 9.91 23.08
CA GLN A 95 4.38 9.49 24.47
C GLN A 95 4.13 7.97 24.58
N ASP A 96 3.48 7.38 23.57
CA ASP A 96 3.27 5.93 23.46
C ASP A 96 4.04 5.35 22.27
N LEU A 97 5.37 5.35 22.40
CA LEU A 97 6.28 4.76 21.41
C LEU A 97 5.97 3.29 21.06
N PRO A 98 5.64 2.40 22.02
CA PRO A 98 5.25 1.03 21.70
C PRO A 98 4.05 0.96 20.76
N SER A 99 2.99 1.73 21.02
CA SER A 99 1.80 1.78 20.17
C SER A 99 2.11 2.36 18.79
N LEU A 100 2.87 3.46 18.72
CA LEU A 100 3.29 4.06 17.46
C LEU A 100 4.12 3.10 16.60
N LYS A 101 5.09 2.40 17.20
CA LYS A 101 5.89 1.37 16.50
C LYS A 101 5.03 0.21 16.02
N LYS A 102 4.01 -0.18 16.78
CA LYS A 102 3.07 -1.23 16.40
C LYS A 102 2.25 -0.82 15.17
N LEU A 103 1.71 0.40 15.16
CA LEU A 103 0.96 0.95 14.01
C LEU A 103 1.84 1.05 12.76
N LEU A 104 3.06 1.59 12.90
CA LEU A 104 4.02 1.71 11.79
C LEU A 104 4.44 0.34 11.26
N THR A 105 4.76 -0.62 12.13
CA THR A 105 5.11 -1.99 11.71
C THR A 105 3.96 -2.66 10.98
N LYS A 106 2.72 -2.45 11.45
CA LYS A 106 1.53 -2.99 10.77
C LYS A 106 1.30 -2.33 9.41
N ALA A 107 1.48 -1.01 9.30
CA ALA A 107 1.42 -0.33 8.00
C ALA A 107 2.50 -0.85 7.04
N LEU A 108 3.73 -1.06 7.54
CA LEU A 108 4.85 -1.57 6.78
C LEU A 108 4.56 -2.96 6.18
N THR A 109 4.07 -3.90 6.98
CA THR A 109 3.73 -5.25 6.51
C THR A 109 2.63 -5.20 5.45
N LEU A 110 1.59 -4.40 5.68
CA LEU A 110 0.49 -4.26 4.73
C LEU A 110 0.95 -3.65 3.39
N PHE A 111 1.84 -2.66 3.39
CA PHE A 111 2.41 -2.14 2.14
C PHE A 111 3.32 -3.14 1.42
N LEU A 112 4.04 -4.00 2.16
CA LEU A 112 4.81 -5.09 1.56
C LEU A 112 3.89 -6.11 0.87
N ASP A 113 2.83 -6.54 1.56
CA ASP A 113 1.83 -7.47 1.02
C ASP A 113 1.12 -6.87 -0.20
N ALA A 114 0.81 -5.56 -0.17
CA ALA A 114 0.25 -4.83 -1.30
C ALA A 114 1.21 -4.79 -2.49
N ALA A 115 2.49 -4.45 -2.25
CA ALA A 115 3.50 -4.40 -3.30
C ALA A 115 3.72 -5.77 -3.97
N GLU A 116 3.74 -6.85 -3.18
CA GLU A 116 3.86 -8.20 -3.71
C GLU A 116 2.65 -8.57 -4.58
N SER A 117 1.44 -8.26 -4.09
CA SER A 117 0.19 -8.51 -4.82
C SER A 117 0.12 -7.73 -6.13
N TYR A 118 0.43 -6.43 -6.13
CA TYR A 118 0.49 -5.64 -7.36
C TYR A 118 1.56 -6.12 -8.35
N SER A 119 2.69 -6.63 -7.86
CA SER A 119 3.76 -7.17 -8.72
C SER A 119 3.30 -8.42 -9.48
N LYS A 120 2.42 -9.23 -8.88
CA LYS A 120 1.84 -10.44 -9.50
C LYS A 120 0.87 -10.12 -10.65
N ASP A 121 0.28 -8.92 -10.66
CA ASP A 121 -0.72 -8.47 -11.65
C ASP A 121 -0.17 -7.42 -12.63
N ALA A 122 1.16 -7.32 -12.77
CA ALA A 122 1.87 -6.32 -13.58
C ALA A 122 1.47 -4.85 -13.30
N CYS A 123 0.89 -4.55 -12.12
CA CYS A 123 0.55 -3.21 -11.66
C CYS A 123 1.81 -2.48 -11.13
N MET A 124 2.76 -2.23 -12.02
CA MET A 124 4.11 -1.77 -11.66
C MET A 124 4.12 -0.42 -10.95
N CYS A 125 3.27 0.52 -11.35
CA CYS A 125 3.19 1.84 -10.72
C CYS A 125 2.75 1.76 -9.27
N GLN A 126 1.68 0.99 -8.98
CA GLN A 126 1.19 0.79 -7.62
C GLN A 126 2.20 0.02 -6.77
N SER A 127 2.79 -1.06 -7.32
CA SER A 127 3.86 -1.80 -6.64
C SER A 127 5.03 -0.90 -6.26
N LEU A 128 5.48 -0.05 -7.19
CA LEU A 128 6.56 0.90 -6.93
C LEU A 128 6.18 1.92 -5.85
N ARG A 129 4.95 2.45 -5.88
CA ARG A 129 4.44 3.36 -4.86
C ARG A 129 4.44 2.73 -3.47
N CYS A 130 3.91 1.50 -3.34
CA CYS A 130 3.94 0.76 -2.09
C CYS A 130 5.38 0.54 -1.59
N LYS A 131 6.31 0.16 -2.48
CA LYS A 131 7.74 0.00 -2.12
C LYS A 131 8.38 1.29 -1.63
N ARG A 132 8.08 2.44 -2.26
CA ARG A 132 8.56 3.76 -1.81
C ARG A 132 8.02 4.09 -0.41
N LEU A 133 6.75 3.81 -0.14
CA LEU A 133 6.15 3.97 1.19
C LEU A 133 6.75 3.02 2.23
N THR A 134 7.02 1.76 1.87
CA THR A 134 7.76 0.82 2.72
C THR A 134 9.11 1.41 3.13
N ARG A 135 9.90 1.93 2.18
CA ARG A 135 11.21 2.57 2.47
C ARG A 135 11.05 3.76 3.42
N LEU A 136 10.04 4.61 3.20
CA LEU A 136 9.73 5.74 4.08
C LEU A 136 9.38 5.29 5.51
N ILE A 137 8.53 4.27 5.66
CA ILE A 137 8.11 3.77 6.97
C ILE A 137 9.27 3.09 7.70
N THR A 138 10.11 2.32 6.98
CA THR A 138 11.34 1.77 7.54
C THR A 138 12.26 2.88 8.05
N LEU A 139 12.42 3.95 7.28
CA LEU A 139 13.20 5.11 7.70
C LEU A 139 12.58 5.80 8.92
N GLN A 140 11.25 5.98 8.95
CA GLN A 140 10.54 6.52 10.11
C GLN A 140 10.77 5.69 11.37
N LEU A 141 10.69 4.36 11.28
CA LEU A 141 10.97 3.44 12.39
C LEU A 141 12.41 3.59 12.90
N HIS A 142 13.38 3.77 12.00
CA HIS A 142 14.76 4.07 12.38
C HIS A 142 14.85 5.41 13.14
N PHE A 143 14.22 6.48 12.63
CA PHE A 143 14.21 7.78 13.31
C PHE A 143 13.58 7.74 14.71
N LEU A 144 12.63 6.84 14.98
CA LEU A 144 12.10 6.65 16.35
C LEU A 144 13.13 6.09 17.35
N THR A 145 14.24 5.53 16.87
CA THR A 145 15.37 5.08 17.71
C THR A 145 16.41 6.19 17.95
N THR A 146 16.37 7.25 17.15
CA THR A 146 17.26 8.41 17.28
C THR A 146 16.74 9.39 18.33
N PRO A 147 17.60 10.26 18.91
CA PRO A 147 17.17 11.22 19.92
C PRO A 147 16.15 12.24 19.40
N HIS A 148 16.27 12.68 18.13
CA HIS A 148 15.42 13.73 17.57
C HIS A 148 14.02 13.26 17.13
N LYS A 149 13.82 11.95 16.92
CA LYS A 149 12.52 11.34 16.57
C LYS A 149 11.71 12.10 15.51
N THR A 150 12.41 12.57 14.49
CA THR A 150 11.83 13.39 13.40
C THR A 150 10.68 12.66 12.72
N LYS A 151 9.57 13.38 12.48
CA LYS A 151 8.43 12.89 11.69
C LYS A 151 8.76 13.01 10.19
N LEU A 152 8.63 11.90 9.47
CA LEU A 152 8.82 11.75 8.03
C LEU A 152 7.54 11.29 7.33
N ILE A 153 6.61 10.66 8.06
CA ILE A 153 5.30 10.23 7.56
C ILE A 153 4.24 11.33 7.71
N ASN A 154 3.17 11.26 6.91
CA ASN A 154 2.03 12.19 6.92
C ASN A 154 2.51 13.65 6.99
N LEU A 155 3.41 14.01 6.09
CA LEU A 155 3.92 15.38 5.94
C LEU A 155 3.09 16.12 4.89
N ASP A 156 2.72 17.36 5.23
CA ASP A 156 2.15 18.29 4.27
C ASP A 156 3.19 18.71 3.23
N ARG A 157 2.72 19.06 2.03
CA ARG A 157 3.59 19.54 0.94
C ARG A 157 4.49 20.71 1.35
N LYS A 158 4.01 21.59 2.25
CA LYS A 158 4.77 22.73 2.79
C LYS A 158 5.93 22.32 3.71
N ARG A 159 5.85 21.14 4.34
CA ARG A 159 6.86 20.62 5.26
C ARG A 159 7.90 19.73 4.57
N LEU A 160 7.67 19.32 3.33
CA LEU A 160 8.56 18.42 2.59
C LEU A 160 9.95 19.01 2.37
N LEU A 161 10.05 20.20 1.78
CA LEU A 161 11.35 20.82 1.50
C LEU A 161 12.14 21.11 2.80
N PRO A 162 11.56 21.74 3.85
CA PRO A 162 12.25 21.91 5.12
C PRO A 162 12.70 20.58 5.74
N CYS A 163 11.90 19.51 5.62
CA CYS A 163 12.28 18.18 6.09
C CYS A 163 13.48 17.63 5.32
N ILE A 164 13.45 17.69 3.99
CA ILE A 164 14.54 17.25 3.11
C ILE A 164 15.86 17.97 3.43
N LEU A 165 15.81 19.28 3.66
CA LEU A 165 16.98 20.11 4.02
C LEU A 165 17.49 19.84 5.45
N ALA A 166 16.67 19.28 6.33
CA ALA A 166 17.05 18.90 7.68
C ALA A 166 17.68 17.50 7.76
N LEU A 167 17.55 16.66 6.73
CA LEU A 167 18.05 15.30 6.75
C LEU A 167 19.57 15.24 6.53
N PRO A 168 20.32 14.55 7.41
CA PRO A 168 21.79 14.54 7.39
C PRO A 168 22.39 13.65 6.29
N ARG A 169 21.61 12.78 5.64
CA ARG A 169 22.12 11.86 4.62
C ARG A 169 21.28 11.96 3.35
N PHE A 170 21.91 11.86 2.19
CA PHE A 170 21.24 12.04 0.91
C PHE A 170 20.21 10.94 0.68
N TYR A 171 20.53 9.69 1.02
CA TYR A 171 19.57 8.59 0.85
C TYR A 171 18.28 8.81 1.64
N GLN A 172 18.34 9.50 2.79
CA GLN A 172 17.17 9.83 3.60
C GLN A 172 16.29 10.86 2.88
N ALA A 173 16.91 11.91 2.35
CA ALA A 173 16.26 12.92 1.54
C ALA A 173 15.62 12.32 0.27
N ALA A 174 16.34 11.44 -0.43
CA ALA A 174 15.84 10.74 -1.62
C ALA A 174 14.63 9.85 -1.28
N VAL A 175 14.68 9.08 -0.19
CA VAL A 175 13.54 8.26 0.26
C VAL A 175 12.29 9.10 0.54
N VAL A 176 12.44 10.26 1.19
CA VAL A 176 11.32 11.19 1.43
C VAL A 176 10.81 11.78 0.12
N ALA A 177 11.69 12.29 -0.75
CA ALA A 177 11.31 12.84 -2.04
C ALA A 177 10.52 11.82 -2.90
N GLU A 178 11.03 10.60 -3.02
CA GLU A 178 10.38 9.52 -3.77
C GLU A 178 9.02 9.12 -3.20
N ALA A 179 8.91 8.96 -1.87
CA ALA A 179 7.68 8.48 -1.25
C ALA A 179 6.51 9.46 -1.36
N TYR A 180 6.80 10.76 -1.46
CA TYR A 180 5.79 11.81 -1.66
C TYR A 180 5.64 12.25 -3.13
N ASP A 181 6.30 11.56 -4.07
CA ASP A 181 6.40 11.96 -5.47
C ASP A 181 6.76 13.47 -5.62
N PHE A 182 7.69 13.92 -4.78
CA PHE A 182 8.14 15.31 -4.70
C PHE A 182 9.53 15.46 -5.31
N THR A 183 9.68 16.40 -6.23
CA THR A 183 10.96 16.70 -6.89
C THR A 183 11.52 18.02 -6.32
N PRO A 184 12.42 17.97 -5.30
CA PRO A 184 13.09 19.17 -4.83
C PRO A 184 14.07 19.68 -5.89
N ASP A 185 14.44 20.95 -5.79
CA ASP A 185 15.62 21.46 -6.49
C ASP A 185 16.88 20.87 -5.83
N TRP A 186 17.37 19.77 -6.39
CA TRP A 186 18.55 19.08 -5.87
C TRP A 186 19.79 19.97 -5.89
N SER A 187 19.87 20.96 -6.79
CA SER A 187 21.02 21.87 -6.82
C SER A 187 21.05 22.74 -5.56
N GLU A 188 19.89 23.25 -5.13
CA GLU A 188 19.74 24.00 -3.88
C GLU A 188 20.01 23.12 -2.66
N VAL A 189 19.45 21.90 -2.63
CA VAL A 189 19.71 20.96 -1.52
C VAL A 189 21.20 20.65 -1.39
N LEU A 190 21.88 20.37 -2.50
CA LEU A 190 23.32 20.09 -2.52
C LEU A 190 24.13 21.34 -2.13
N TYR A 191 23.75 22.52 -2.59
CA TYR A 191 24.41 23.77 -2.20
C TYR A 191 24.36 23.95 -0.67
N GLN A 192 23.18 23.78 -0.07
CA GLN A 192 23.03 23.92 1.38
C GLN A 192 23.81 22.85 2.17
N GLN A 193 23.74 21.58 1.79
CA GLN A 193 24.41 20.51 2.55
C GLN A 193 25.93 20.48 2.32
N VAL A 194 26.35 20.62 1.08
CA VAL A 194 27.76 20.40 0.69
C VAL A 194 28.57 21.68 0.81
N VAL A 195 28.04 22.80 0.29
CA VAL A 195 28.79 24.06 0.23
C VAL A 195 28.66 24.83 1.55
N LEU A 196 27.45 25.00 2.07
CA LEU A 196 27.24 25.78 3.29
C LEU A 196 27.58 25.01 4.57
N LYS A 197 27.22 23.73 4.67
CA LYS A 197 27.52 22.89 5.86
C LYS A 197 28.81 22.09 5.74
N GLY A 198 29.43 22.02 4.56
CA GLY A 198 30.68 21.28 4.35
C GLY A 198 30.52 19.75 4.34
N ASP A 199 29.32 19.21 4.17
CA ASP A 199 29.09 17.76 4.17
C ASP A 199 29.40 17.12 2.81
N PHE A 200 30.68 16.83 2.57
CA PHE A 200 31.11 16.14 1.36
C PHE A 200 30.67 14.68 1.29
N ASN A 201 30.32 14.04 2.43
CA ASN A 201 29.78 12.68 2.40
C ASN A 201 28.40 12.68 1.74
N TYR A 202 27.59 13.71 1.98
CA TYR A 202 26.31 13.90 1.31
C TYR A 202 26.45 13.95 -0.23
N LEU A 203 27.50 14.63 -0.73
CA LEU A 203 27.81 14.66 -2.17
C LEU A 203 28.21 13.28 -2.71
N GLN A 204 29.02 12.52 -1.96
CA GLN A 204 29.44 11.18 -2.38
C GLN A 204 28.24 10.23 -2.48
N GLU A 205 27.31 10.31 -1.52
CA GLU A 205 26.06 9.53 -1.58
C GLU A 205 25.21 9.91 -2.79
N HIS A 206 25.07 11.21 -3.09
CA HIS A 206 24.34 11.66 -4.27
C HIS A 206 24.93 11.09 -5.58
N LYS A 207 26.26 10.99 -5.68
CA LYS A 207 26.91 10.44 -6.89
C LYS A 207 26.70 8.94 -7.09
N GLN A 208 26.36 8.21 -6.03
CA GLN A 208 26.18 6.74 -6.05
C GLN A 208 24.72 6.32 -6.27
N HIS A 209 23.78 7.25 -6.15
CA HIS A 209 22.34 7.04 -6.28
C HIS A 209 21.86 7.28 -7.71
#